data_AF-A0A1G4A0R4-F1
#
_entry.id   AF-A0A1G4A0R4-F1
#
_cell.length_a   1.000
_cell.length_b   1.000
_cell.length_c   1.000
_cell.angle_alpha   90.00
_cell.angle_beta   90.00
_cell.angle_gamma   90.00
#
_symmetry.space_group_name_H-M   'P 1'
#
loop_
_entity.id
_entity.type
_entity.pdbx_description
1 polymer ?
#
loop_
_entity_poly.entity_id
_entity_poly.type
_entity_poly.pdbx_seq_one_letter_code
_entity_poly.pdbx_strand_id
1 'polypeptide(L)'
;FDEADPKWMEKQISLAAGHGIGVFVFDWYWYSGVKILHRPLEEGFLKAGNRQKIKYALMWANHDWRNCFPAPLDNKQTLWLPSRVTPADFERVMAHCIALHFRQPNYWRVDGGLYFSVFRADAFVQQLGGTEKARAVVDRVRQQIAAAGLGRLHLAAFRSSGAATKLRAAGFDSLTTYSLGHGSKGSLPNQPIVNYADLVEQHEKLWKEMDSGVLPYAPIVSVGWDTSSRWAKGCPWPPPNVGYPYTPVVVGNTPELFGEVCRRARRHFEASRLRPPAILVNAWNEWTEGSALLPDREYKTRFLEELSRAFAPAR
;
A
#
# COMPACT_ATOMS: atom_id res chain seq x y z
N PHE A 1 -6.72 -4.19 20.16
CA PHE A 1 -7.27 -2.81 20.15
C PHE A 1 -8.37 -2.77 19.10
N ASP A 2 -9.29 -1.80 19.17
CA ASP A 2 -10.32 -1.58 18.15
C ASP A 2 -9.94 -0.37 17.30
N GLU A 3 -9.80 -0.55 15.99
CA GLU A 3 -9.42 0.52 15.07
C GLU A 3 -10.60 1.43 14.68
N ALA A 4 -11.83 0.99 14.94
CA ALA A 4 -13.02 1.82 14.78
C ALA A 4 -13.21 2.82 15.95
N ASP A 5 -12.45 2.68 17.04
CA ASP A 5 -12.46 3.64 18.15
C ASP A 5 -11.68 4.92 17.81
N PRO A 6 -12.34 6.09 17.74
CA PRO A 6 -11.66 7.36 17.49
C PRO A 6 -10.56 7.68 18.50
N LYS A 7 -10.70 7.27 19.77
CA LYS A 7 -9.70 7.49 20.82
C LYS A 7 -8.46 6.64 20.61
N TRP A 8 -8.63 5.44 20.08
CA TRP A 8 -7.51 4.63 19.66
C TRP A 8 -6.80 5.25 18.45
N MET A 9 -7.57 5.71 17.46
CA MET A 9 -7.00 6.34 16.28
C MET A 9 -6.29 7.67 16.59
N GLU A 10 -6.77 8.44 17.58
CA GLU A 10 -6.09 9.66 18.07
C GLU A 10 -4.66 9.36 18.57
N LYS A 11 -4.45 8.21 19.21
CA LYS A 11 -3.12 7.76 19.65
C LYS A 11 -2.24 7.42 18.45
N GLN A 12 -2.79 6.70 17.47
CA GLN A 12 -2.06 6.32 16.25
C GLN A 12 -1.65 7.55 15.44
N ILE A 13 -2.56 8.52 15.24
CA ILE A 13 -2.28 9.78 14.56
C ILE A 13 -1.20 10.58 15.28
N SER A 14 -1.27 10.67 16.61
CA SER A 14 -0.25 11.40 17.39
C SER A 14 1.12 10.74 17.29
N LEU A 15 1.16 9.40 17.33
CA LEU A 15 2.39 8.64 17.19
C LEU A 15 3.01 8.81 15.80
N ALA A 16 2.21 8.66 14.75
CA ALA A 16 2.65 8.80 13.36
C ALA A 16 3.16 10.22 13.08
N ALA A 17 2.36 11.24 13.41
CA ALA A 17 2.74 12.64 13.20
C ALA A 17 4.00 13.03 14.01
N GLY A 18 4.13 12.50 15.23
CA GLY A 18 5.30 12.74 16.09
C GLY A 18 6.61 12.16 15.55
N HIS A 19 6.55 11.22 14.60
CA HIS A 19 7.71 10.58 13.97
C HIS A 19 7.86 10.92 12.48
N GLY A 20 7.19 11.99 12.02
CA GLY A 20 7.35 12.51 10.65
C GLY A 20 6.52 11.79 9.57
N ILE A 21 5.58 10.92 9.95
CA ILE A 21 4.64 10.32 8.99
C ILE A 21 3.55 11.34 8.67
N GLY A 22 3.51 11.81 7.42
CA GLY A 22 2.60 12.86 6.97
C GLY A 22 1.29 12.38 6.34
N VAL A 23 1.18 11.11 5.95
CA VAL A 23 0.01 10.56 5.23
C VAL A 23 -0.27 9.12 5.65
N PHE A 24 -1.54 8.78 5.86
CA PHE A 24 -2.02 7.40 5.85
C PHE A 24 -2.72 7.06 4.54
N VAL A 25 -2.32 5.98 3.89
CA VAL A 25 -3.06 5.40 2.76
C VAL A 25 -3.84 4.22 3.31
N PHE A 26 -5.17 4.33 3.30
CA PHE A 26 -6.05 3.27 3.81
C PHE A 26 -6.32 2.24 2.74
N ASP A 27 -6.12 0.98 3.08
CA ASP A 27 -6.68 -0.16 2.35
C ASP A 27 -8.20 -0.05 2.38
N TRP A 28 -8.77 0.22 1.21
CA TRP A 28 -10.18 0.53 1.05
C TRP A 28 -10.86 -0.53 0.19
N TYR A 29 -11.86 -1.18 0.79
CA TYR A 29 -12.53 -2.33 0.21
C TYR A 29 -13.93 -2.00 -0.26
N TRP A 30 -14.14 -2.20 -1.56
CA TRP A 30 -15.41 -2.01 -2.23
C TRP A 30 -15.63 -3.12 -3.25
N TYR A 31 -16.76 -3.80 -3.11
CA TYR A 31 -17.16 -4.94 -3.93
C TYR A 31 -18.53 -4.67 -4.55
N SER A 32 -18.54 -3.78 -5.54
CA SER A 32 -19.74 -3.39 -6.28
C SER A 32 -20.93 -2.95 -5.42
N GLY A 33 -20.65 -2.06 -4.46
CA GLY A 33 -21.64 -1.51 -3.52
C GLY A 33 -21.57 -2.11 -2.12
N VAL A 34 -20.91 -3.25 -1.95
CA VAL A 34 -20.65 -3.84 -0.64
C VAL A 34 -19.36 -3.26 -0.07
N LYS A 35 -19.45 -2.55 1.05
CA LYS A 35 -18.30 -2.06 1.83
C LYS A 35 -17.96 -3.04 2.94
N ILE A 36 -16.72 -3.50 2.99
CA ILE A 36 -16.19 -4.29 4.12
C ILE A 36 -15.01 -3.54 4.74
N LEU A 37 -14.70 -3.83 6.02
CA LEU A 37 -13.54 -3.25 6.72
C LEU A 37 -13.47 -1.70 6.69
N HIS A 38 -14.60 -1.02 6.49
CA HIS A 38 -14.67 0.44 6.35
C HIS A 38 -14.67 1.19 7.69
N ARG A 39 -15.03 0.50 8.79
CA ARG A 39 -15.20 1.10 10.12
C ARG A 39 -13.94 1.79 10.66
N PRO A 40 -12.71 1.22 10.54
CA PRO A 40 -11.49 1.92 10.96
C PRO A 40 -11.32 3.30 10.34
N LEU A 41 -11.69 3.46 9.07
CA LEU A 41 -11.64 4.74 8.38
C LEU A 41 -12.83 5.64 8.77
N GLU A 42 -14.06 5.15 8.61
CA GLU A 42 -15.28 5.97 8.73
C GLU A 42 -15.67 6.28 10.17
N GLU A 43 -15.49 5.31 11.08
CA GLU A 43 -15.80 5.45 12.50
C GLU A 43 -14.57 5.85 13.31
N GLY A 44 -13.38 5.34 12.99
CA GLY A 44 -12.14 5.66 13.71
C GLY A 44 -11.50 6.96 13.23
N PHE A 45 -10.80 6.91 12.09
CA PHE A 45 -9.97 8.02 11.59
C PHE A 45 -10.74 9.28 11.27
N LEU A 46 -11.86 9.18 10.56
CA LEU A 46 -12.64 10.37 10.20
C LEU A 46 -13.29 11.05 11.40
N LYS A 47 -13.45 10.36 12.55
CA LYS A 47 -13.99 10.92 13.79
C LYS A 47 -12.93 11.25 14.84
N ALA A 48 -11.66 10.92 14.60
CA ALA A 48 -10.57 11.25 15.52
C ALA A 48 -10.37 12.78 15.62
N GLY A 49 -10.32 13.30 16.85
CA GLY A 49 -10.27 14.74 17.10
C GLY A 49 -8.99 15.42 16.58
N ASN A 50 -7.91 14.66 16.40
CA ASN A 50 -6.62 15.15 15.92
C ASN A 50 -6.32 14.77 14.45
N ARG A 51 -7.31 14.28 13.68
CA ARG A 51 -7.13 13.82 12.29
C ARG A 51 -6.47 14.83 11.34
N GLN A 52 -6.48 16.12 11.67
CA GLN A 52 -5.81 17.16 10.87
C GLN A 52 -4.28 17.15 10.97
N LYS A 53 -3.71 16.44 11.95
CA LYS A 53 -2.24 16.28 12.10
C LYS A 53 -1.61 15.46 10.98
N ILE A 54 -2.41 14.68 10.26
CA ILE A 54 -1.95 13.82 9.16
C ILE A 54 -2.93 13.93 7.99
N LYS A 55 -2.41 13.79 6.75
CA LYS A 55 -3.27 13.63 5.59
C LYS A 55 -3.70 12.16 5.45
N TYR A 56 -4.70 11.90 4.60
CA TYR A 56 -5.05 10.53 4.26
C TYR A 56 -5.48 10.36 2.80
N ALA A 57 -5.32 9.17 2.26
CA ALA A 57 -5.85 8.79 0.95
C ALA A 57 -6.33 7.33 0.94
N LEU A 58 -6.90 6.90 -0.18
CA LEU A 58 -7.43 5.55 -0.35
C LEU A 58 -6.60 4.76 -1.37
N MET A 59 -6.36 3.48 -1.05
CA MET A 59 -5.98 2.45 -1.99
C MET A 59 -7.15 1.49 -2.18
N TRP A 60 -7.71 1.43 -3.38
CA TRP A 60 -8.73 0.44 -3.68
C TRP A 60 -8.11 -0.94 -3.82
N ALA A 61 -8.36 -1.78 -2.81
CA ALA A 61 -7.97 -3.17 -2.74
C ALA A 61 -8.85 -4.03 -3.68
N ASN A 62 -8.69 -3.83 -5.00
CA ASN A 62 -9.54 -4.43 -6.04
C ASN A 62 -9.21 -5.91 -6.33
N HIS A 63 -9.06 -6.72 -5.28
CA HIS A 63 -8.87 -8.17 -5.36
C HIS A 63 -10.00 -8.92 -4.63
N ASP A 64 -10.18 -10.19 -4.99
CA ASP A 64 -11.16 -11.07 -4.35
C ASP A 64 -10.99 -11.12 -2.83
N TRP A 65 -12.10 -11.16 -2.11
CA TRP A 65 -12.10 -11.49 -0.70
C TRP A 65 -12.23 -13.01 -0.54
N ARG A 66 -11.28 -13.61 0.15
CA ARG A 66 -11.15 -15.07 0.29
C ARG A 66 -10.98 -15.44 1.75
N ASN A 67 -11.50 -16.62 2.12
CA ASN A 67 -11.04 -17.29 3.33
C ASN A 67 -9.67 -17.88 3.05
N CYS A 68 -8.64 -17.22 3.55
CA CYS A 68 -7.25 -17.66 3.40
C CYS A 68 -6.56 -17.90 4.75
N PHE A 69 -7.27 -17.78 5.88
CA PHE A 69 -6.68 -17.90 7.22
C PHE A 69 -7.48 -18.88 8.12
N PRO A 70 -6.82 -19.85 8.78
CA PRO A 70 -5.42 -20.22 8.54
C PRO A 70 -5.21 -20.75 7.11
N ALA A 71 -4.03 -20.51 6.55
CA ALA A 71 -3.67 -20.88 5.19
C ALA A 71 -3.63 -22.41 5.06
N PRO A 72 -4.38 -23.01 4.12
CA PRO A 72 -4.39 -24.45 3.93
C PRO A 72 -3.10 -24.92 3.25
N LEU A 73 -2.61 -26.11 3.60
CA LEU A 73 -1.32 -26.64 3.10
C LEU A 73 -1.31 -26.86 1.58
N ASP A 74 -2.48 -27.03 0.96
CA ASP A 74 -2.65 -27.15 -0.49
C ASP A 74 -3.00 -25.80 -1.17
N ASN A 75 -2.98 -24.70 -0.42
CA ASN A 75 -3.34 -23.34 -0.82
C ASN A 75 -4.74 -23.17 -1.44
N LYS A 76 -5.67 -24.12 -1.22
CA LYS A 76 -7.05 -23.99 -1.68
C LYS A 76 -7.84 -23.01 -0.82
N GLN A 77 -8.01 -21.80 -1.32
CA GLN A 77 -8.76 -20.74 -0.64
C GLN A 77 -10.21 -20.71 -1.08
N THR A 78 -11.13 -20.52 -0.14
CA THR A 78 -12.56 -20.34 -0.45
C THR A 78 -12.81 -18.90 -0.87
N LEU A 79 -13.43 -18.69 -2.03
CA LEU A 79 -13.86 -17.37 -2.47
C LEU A 79 -15.12 -16.96 -1.70
N TRP A 80 -15.07 -15.84 -0.97
CA TRP A 80 -16.23 -15.27 -0.29
C TRP A 80 -16.92 -14.21 -1.14
N LEU A 81 -16.15 -13.29 -1.72
CA LEU A 81 -16.69 -12.20 -2.52
C LEU A 81 -15.74 -11.87 -3.68
N PRO A 82 -16.17 -12.03 -4.95
CA PRO A 82 -15.34 -11.67 -6.10
C PRO A 82 -15.22 -10.16 -6.23
N SER A 83 -14.01 -9.68 -6.54
CA SER A 83 -13.80 -8.30 -6.97
C SER A 83 -14.09 -8.18 -8.46
N ARG A 84 -14.90 -7.19 -8.83
CA ARG A 84 -15.28 -6.92 -10.23
C ARG A 84 -15.07 -5.44 -10.52
N VAL A 85 -14.29 -5.15 -11.54
CA VAL A 85 -14.08 -3.78 -12.03
C VAL A 85 -14.81 -3.63 -13.35
N THR A 86 -15.89 -2.85 -13.35
CA THR A 86 -16.61 -2.44 -14.56
C THR A 86 -16.60 -0.91 -14.66
N PRO A 87 -16.84 -0.32 -15.85
CA PRO A 87 -16.98 1.13 -15.98
C PRO A 87 -17.99 1.72 -14.99
N ALA A 88 -19.17 1.12 -14.90
CA ALA A 88 -20.22 1.57 -13.97
C ALA A 88 -19.81 1.42 -12.50
N ASP A 89 -19.04 0.39 -12.15
CA ASP A 89 -18.59 0.23 -10.77
C ASP A 89 -17.50 1.23 -10.39
N PHE A 90 -16.54 1.49 -11.28
CA PHE A 90 -15.53 2.50 -11.01
C PHE A 90 -16.15 3.90 -10.92
N GLU A 91 -17.14 4.22 -11.76
CA GLU A 91 -17.92 5.46 -11.64
C GLU A 91 -18.65 5.54 -10.28
N ARG A 92 -19.22 4.44 -9.76
CA ARG A 92 -19.81 4.41 -8.41
C ARG A 92 -18.79 4.59 -7.29
N VAL A 93 -17.62 3.94 -7.39
CA VAL A 93 -16.51 4.11 -6.45
C VAL A 93 -16.11 5.59 -6.38
N MET A 94 -15.97 6.23 -7.53
CA MET A 94 -15.58 7.64 -7.63
C MET A 94 -16.69 8.57 -7.13
N ALA A 95 -17.95 8.31 -7.44
CA ALA A 95 -19.08 9.05 -6.88
C ALA A 95 -19.11 8.97 -5.34
N HIS A 96 -18.86 7.79 -4.76
CA HIS A 96 -18.75 7.62 -3.31
C HIS A 96 -17.58 8.42 -2.73
N CYS A 97 -16.41 8.36 -3.37
CA CYS A 97 -15.23 9.12 -2.95
C CYS A 97 -15.46 10.64 -3.04
N ILE A 98 -16.11 11.13 -4.09
CA ILE A 98 -16.50 12.55 -4.26
C ILE A 98 -17.42 13.00 -3.12
N ALA A 99 -18.40 12.16 -2.74
CA ALA A 99 -19.37 12.49 -1.71
C ALA A 99 -18.75 12.54 -0.30
N LEU A 100 -17.88 11.57 0.04
CA LEU A 100 -17.42 11.38 1.41
C LEU A 100 -15.97 11.80 1.65
N HIS A 101 -15.05 11.43 0.76
CA HIS A 101 -13.62 11.45 1.03
C HIS A 101 -12.91 12.66 0.43
N PHE A 102 -13.11 12.94 -0.86
CA PHE A 102 -12.39 13.97 -1.61
C PHE A 102 -12.70 15.41 -1.16
N ARG A 103 -13.79 15.58 -0.40
CA ARG A 103 -14.17 16.84 0.25
C ARG A 103 -13.52 17.04 1.62
N GLN A 104 -12.91 16.02 2.21
CA GLN A 104 -12.26 16.18 3.52
C GLN A 104 -11.03 17.08 3.39
N PRO A 105 -10.83 18.07 4.30
CA PRO A 105 -9.74 19.04 4.20
C PRO A 105 -8.35 18.42 4.41
N ASN A 106 -8.29 17.25 5.04
CA ASN A 106 -7.07 16.46 5.21
C ASN A 106 -6.94 15.33 4.17
N TYR A 107 -7.77 15.27 3.12
CA TYR A 107 -7.51 14.35 2.02
C TYR A 107 -6.20 14.72 1.32
N TRP A 108 -5.34 13.75 1.08
CA TRP A 108 -4.01 13.96 0.52
C TRP A 108 -4.10 14.30 -0.97
N ARG A 109 -3.30 15.30 -1.36
CA ARG A 109 -3.20 15.75 -2.73
C ARG A 109 -1.73 15.77 -3.16
N VAL A 110 -1.44 15.21 -4.33
CA VAL A 110 -0.13 15.26 -4.99
C VAL A 110 -0.19 16.35 -6.06
N ASP A 111 0.65 17.38 -5.96
CA ASP A 111 0.64 18.59 -6.79
C ASP A 111 -0.80 19.05 -7.12
N GLY A 112 -1.60 19.27 -6.06
CA GLY A 112 -3.01 19.70 -6.12
C GLY A 112 -4.04 18.62 -6.49
N GLY A 113 -3.62 17.45 -7.00
CA GLY A 113 -4.50 16.37 -7.43
C GLY A 113 -4.86 15.38 -6.33
N LEU A 114 -6.13 14.96 -6.26
CA LEU A 114 -6.63 13.96 -5.33
C LEU A 114 -5.90 12.62 -5.53
N TYR A 115 -5.12 12.17 -4.54
CA TYR A 115 -4.45 10.87 -4.66
C TYR A 115 -5.46 9.72 -4.48
N PHE A 116 -5.50 8.78 -5.41
CA PHE A 116 -6.24 7.53 -5.28
C PHE A 116 -5.42 6.42 -5.93
N SER A 117 -5.18 5.32 -5.23
CA SER A 117 -4.40 4.20 -5.77
C SER A 117 -5.26 2.97 -6.06
N VAL A 118 -4.86 2.18 -7.05
CA VAL A 118 -5.49 0.90 -7.40
C VAL A 118 -4.49 -0.22 -7.16
N PHE A 119 -4.85 -1.20 -6.32
CA PHE A 119 -3.94 -2.26 -5.86
C PHE A 119 -3.49 -3.22 -6.98
N ARG A 120 -4.43 -3.72 -7.77
CA ARG A 120 -4.17 -4.56 -8.96
C ARG A 120 -4.44 -3.74 -10.22
N ALA A 121 -3.53 -2.82 -10.54
CA ALA A 121 -3.68 -1.89 -11.66
C ALA A 121 -3.77 -2.61 -13.02
N ASP A 122 -2.98 -3.66 -13.24
CA ASP A 122 -3.06 -4.45 -14.49
C ASP A 122 -4.41 -5.16 -14.62
N ALA A 123 -4.92 -5.73 -13.53
CA ALA A 123 -6.23 -6.38 -13.53
C ALA A 123 -7.37 -5.36 -13.72
N PHE A 124 -7.22 -4.14 -13.21
CA PHE A 124 -8.14 -3.03 -13.47
C PHE A 124 -8.20 -2.70 -14.97
N VAL A 125 -7.03 -2.54 -15.62
CA VAL A 125 -6.97 -2.27 -17.07
C VAL A 125 -7.56 -3.44 -17.87
N GLN A 126 -7.24 -4.67 -17.50
CA GLN A 126 -7.75 -5.86 -18.17
C GLN A 126 -9.28 -5.97 -18.06
N GLN A 127 -9.85 -5.80 -16.87
CA GLN A 127 -11.29 -5.93 -16.63
C GLN A 127 -12.11 -4.81 -17.29
N LEU A 128 -11.53 -3.63 -17.46
CA LEU A 128 -12.14 -2.54 -18.26
C LEU A 128 -12.05 -2.78 -19.78
N GLY A 129 -11.41 -3.86 -20.22
CA GLY A 129 -11.32 -4.25 -21.63
C GLY A 129 -10.11 -3.69 -22.36
N GLY A 130 -9.03 -3.40 -21.64
CA GLY A 130 -7.74 -2.98 -22.21
C GLY A 130 -7.45 -1.49 -22.05
N THR A 131 -6.24 -1.09 -22.44
CA THR A 131 -5.65 0.24 -22.20
C THR A 131 -6.53 1.40 -22.65
N GLU A 132 -7.04 1.36 -23.89
CA GLU A 132 -7.85 2.46 -24.46
C GLU A 132 -9.20 2.62 -23.75
N LYS A 133 -9.87 1.50 -23.45
CA LYS A 133 -11.14 1.52 -22.72
C LYS A 133 -10.94 1.97 -21.28
N ALA A 134 -9.89 1.50 -20.62
CA ALA A 134 -9.52 1.98 -19.29
C ALA A 134 -9.27 3.49 -19.29
N ARG A 135 -8.53 4.00 -20.28
CA ARG A 135 -8.28 5.44 -20.45
C ARG A 135 -9.57 6.24 -20.57
N ALA A 136 -10.49 5.80 -21.44
CA ALA A 136 -11.78 6.48 -21.61
C ALA A 136 -12.60 6.53 -20.32
N VAL A 137 -12.56 5.47 -19.50
CA VAL A 137 -13.25 5.43 -18.20
C VAL A 137 -12.59 6.39 -17.20
N VAL A 138 -11.25 6.38 -17.11
CA VAL A 138 -10.49 7.29 -16.23
C VAL A 138 -10.75 8.75 -16.60
N ASP A 139 -10.79 9.07 -17.89
CA ASP A 139 -11.04 10.44 -18.36
C ASP A 139 -12.47 10.91 -18.02
N ARG A 140 -13.49 10.02 -18.13
CA ARG A 140 -14.86 10.35 -17.67
C ARG A 140 -14.90 10.62 -16.17
N VAL A 141 -14.22 9.82 -15.36
CA VAL A 141 -14.12 10.05 -13.90
C VAL A 141 -13.43 11.38 -13.59
N ARG A 142 -12.36 11.73 -14.31
CA ARG A 142 -11.70 13.04 -14.16
C ARG A 142 -12.65 14.19 -14.48
N GLN A 143 -13.50 14.06 -15.50
CA GLN A 143 -14.54 15.05 -15.82
C GLN A 143 -15.56 15.17 -14.67
N GLN A 144 -16.00 14.06 -14.07
CA GLN A 144 -16.91 14.08 -12.91
C GLN A 144 -16.29 14.81 -11.70
N ILE A 145 -15.02 14.53 -11.39
CA ILE A 145 -14.29 15.17 -10.29
C ILE A 145 -14.11 16.67 -10.56
N ALA A 146 -13.77 17.05 -11.80
CA ALA A 146 -13.64 18.45 -12.20
C ALA A 146 -14.99 19.19 -12.10
N ALA A 147 -16.08 18.58 -12.59
CA ALA A 147 -17.43 19.13 -12.51
C ALA A 147 -17.91 19.29 -11.06
N ALA A 148 -17.43 18.45 -10.14
CA ALA A 148 -17.69 18.59 -8.70
C ALA A 148 -16.87 19.71 -8.02
N GLY A 149 -16.02 20.42 -8.76
CA GLY A 149 -15.16 21.50 -8.25
C GLY A 149 -13.96 21.00 -7.44
N LEU A 150 -13.55 19.73 -7.59
CA LEU A 150 -12.53 19.10 -6.74
C LEU A 150 -11.12 19.06 -7.35
N GLY A 151 -10.98 19.57 -8.57
CA GLY A 151 -9.71 19.65 -9.30
C GLY A 151 -9.41 18.36 -10.08
N ARG A 152 -8.12 17.96 -10.10
CA ARG A 152 -7.66 16.77 -10.84
C ARG A 152 -7.61 15.52 -9.95
N LEU A 153 -7.76 14.35 -10.57
CA LEU A 153 -7.41 13.06 -9.97
C LEU A 153 -5.93 12.78 -10.23
N HIS A 154 -5.21 12.34 -9.21
CA HIS A 154 -3.91 11.69 -9.31
C HIS A 154 -4.11 10.18 -9.08
N LEU A 155 -4.15 9.40 -10.16
CA LEU A 155 -4.41 7.98 -10.12
C LEU A 155 -3.09 7.19 -10.04
N ALA A 156 -2.83 6.55 -8.91
CA ALA A 156 -1.61 5.76 -8.70
C ALA A 156 -1.85 4.26 -8.94
N ALA A 157 -0.90 3.58 -9.57
CA ALA A 157 -0.94 2.15 -9.80
C ALA A 157 0.02 1.42 -8.87
N PHE A 158 -0.51 0.49 -8.08
CA PHE A 158 0.31 -0.56 -7.50
C PHE A 158 0.61 -1.59 -8.58
N ARG A 159 1.89 -1.93 -8.68
CA ARG A 159 2.47 -2.71 -9.77
C ARG A 159 3.39 -3.75 -9.18
N SER A 160 3.23 -5.01 -9.58
CA SER A 160 4.19 -6.09 -9.29
C SER A 160 5.04 -6.47 -10.51
N SER A 161 4.52 -6.26 -11.72
CA SER A 161 5.18 -6.53 -13.00
C SER A 161 4.51 -5.71 -14.12
N GLY A 162 4.99 -5.82 -15.36
CA GLY A 162 4.35 -5.18 -16.52
C GLY A 162 4.89 -3.80 -16.88
N ALA A 163 4.52 -3.34 -18.09
CA ALA A 163 5.11 -2.16 -18.70
C ALA A 163 4.45 -0.86 -18.20
N ALA A 164 5.25 0.01 -17.57
CA ALA A 164 4.82 1.34 -17.12
C ALA A 164 4.16 2.17 -18.24
N THR A 165 4.54 1.95 -19.50
CA THR A 165 3.96 2.60 -20.68
C THR A 165 2.48 2.26 -20.86
N LYS A 166 2.06 1.02 -20.59
CA LYS A 166 0.65 0.61 -20.66
C LYS A 166 -0.18 1.29 -19.58
N LEU A 167 0.31 1.35 -18.35
CA LEU A 167 -0.37 2.03 -17.25
C LEU A 167 -0.48 3.54 -17.50
N ARG A 168 0.59 4.18 -18.00
CA ARG A 168 0.54 5.59 -18.42
C ARG A 168 -0.52 5.81 -19.50
N ALA A 169 -0.55 4.98 -20.53
CA ALA A 169 -1.54 5.07 -21.60
C ALA A 169 -2.97 4.87 -21.09
N ALA A 170 -3.17 3.97 -20.11
CA ALA A 170 -4.45 3.76 -19.43
C ALA A 170 -4.88 4.93 -18.52
N GLY A 171 -4.00 5.91 -18.29
CA GLY A 171 -4.31 7.13 -17.56
C GLY A 171 -3.78 7.20 -16.12
N PHE A 172 -2.91 6.29 -15.70
CA PHE A 172 -2.24 6.38 -14.39
C PHE A 172 -1.16 7.48 -14.37
N ASP A 173 -1.01 8.14 -13.22
CA ASP A 173 -0.14 9.30 -13.00
C ASP A 173 1.13 8.97 -12.20
N SER A 174 1.14 7.86 -11.47
CA SER A 174 2.33 7.39 -10.73
C SER A 174 2.26 5.89 -10.45
N LEU A 175 3.39 5.33 -10.04
CA LEU A 175 3.58 3.91 -9.76
C LEU A 175 4.04 3.73 -8.31
N THR A 176 3.70 2.60 -7.72
CA THR A 176 4.32 2.11 -6.49
C THR A 176 4.24 0.58 -6.43
N THR A 177 4.79 0.01 -5.37
CA THR A 177 4.70 -1.41 -5.04
C THR A 177 4.11 -1.56 -3.66
N TYR A 178 3.41 -2.68 -3.41
CA TYR A 178 2.90 -2.97 -2.07
C TYR A 178 4.02 -3.28 -1.09
N SER A 179 4.99 -4.05 -1.55
CA SER A 179 6.15 -4.51 -0.80
C SER A 179 7.19 -5.03 -1.79
N LEU A 180 8.27 -5.67 -1.32
CA LEU A 180 9.37 -6.20 -2.13
C LEU A 180 9.02 -7.28 -3.19
N GLY A 181 7.74 -7.57 -3.44
CA GLY A 181 7.29 -8.56 -4.42
C GLY A 181 6.89 -9.89 -3.77
N HIS A 182 5.94 -9.85 -2.84
CA HIS A 182 5.42 -11.04 -2.18
C HIS A 182 4.32 -11.71 -3.01
N GLY A 183 4.67 -12.80 -3.69
CA GLY A 183 3.66 -13.67 -4.31
C GLY A 183 4.19 -14.74 -5.26
N SER A 184 5.37 -14.58 -5.85
CA SER A 184 5.90 -15.56 -6.81
C SER A 184 7.16 -16.27 -6.30
N LYS A 185 7.20 -17.59 -6.50
CA LYS A 185 8.40 -18.44 -6.32
C LYS A 185 9.70 -17.71 -6.68
N GLY A 186 10.70 -17.76 -5.80
CA GLY A 186 12.08 -17.40 -6.14
C GLY A 186 12.38 -15.92 -6.35
N SER A 187 11.52 -15.00 -5.88
CA SER A 187 11.76 -13.54 -5.99
C SER A 187 12.87 -13.02 -5.07
N LEU A 188 13.23 -13.78 -4.03
CA LEU A 188 14.27 -13.43 -3.06
C LEU A 188 15.23 -14.61 -2.85
N PRO A 189 16.53 -14.36 -2.60
CA PRO A 189 17.51 -15.42 -2.37
C PRO A 189 17.21 -16.20 -1.08
N ASN A 190 17.69 -17.43 -0.98
CA ASN A 190 17.75 -18.25 0.24
C ASN A 190 16.41 -18.66 0.90
N GLN A 191 15.27 -18.58 0.19
CA GLN A 191 13.97 -19.06 0.71
C GLN A 191 14.04 -20.51 1.24
N PRO A 192 13.35 -20.85 2.35
CA PRO A 192 12.24 -20.08 2.94
C PRO A 192 12.65 -18.97 3.91
N ILE A 193 13.86 -18.97 4.46
CA ILE A 193 14.35 -17.93 5.40
C ILE A 193 15.18 -16.89 4.64
N VAL A 194 14.82 -15.62 4.78
CA VAL A 194 15.59 -14.51 4.19
C VAL A 194 16.12 -13.63 5.31
N ASN A 195 17.40 -13.31 5.32
CA ASN A 195 17.93 -12.34 6.29
C ASN A 195 17.51 -10.93 5.87
N TYR A 196 17.08 -10.12 6.83
CA TYR A 196 16.65 -8.75 6.56
C TYR A 196 17.77 -7.88 5.95
N ALA A 197 19.03 -8.17 6.29
CA ALA A 197 20.19 -7.52 5.66
C ALA A 197 20.19 -7.67 4.12
N ASP A 198 19.78 -8.84 3.61
CA ASP A 198 19.68 -9.08 2.16
C ASP A 198 18.57 -8.22 1.54
N LEU A 199 17.50 -7.92 2.29
CA LEU A 199 16.40 -7.10 1.81
C LEU A 199 16.81 -5.66 1.54
N VAL A 200 17.84 -5.14 2.21
CA VAL A 200 18.33 -3.77 1.96
C VAL A 200 18.72 -3.59 0.50
N GLU A 201 19.45 -4.56 -0.05
CA GLU A 201 19.89 -4.54 -1.44
C GLU A 201 18.74 -4.84 -2.41
N GLN A 202 17.82 -5.72 -2.04
CA GLN A 202 16.64 -6.04 -2.86
C GLN A 202 15.69 -4.85 -3.02
N HIS A 203 15.55 -4.02 -1.97
CA HIS A 203 14.83 -2.75 -2.06
C HIS A 203 15.46 -1.83 -3.12
N GLU A 204 16.77 -1.62 -3.07
CA GLU A 204 17.45 -0.77 -4.05
C GLU A 204 17.34 -1.29 -5.48
N LYS A 205 17.43 -2.61 -5.67
CA LYS A 205 17.23 -3.24 -6.96
C LYS A 205 15.81 -2.99 -7.48
N LEU A 206 14.80 -3.23 -6.64
CA LEU A 206 13.40 -2.98 -6.99
C LEU A 206 13.17 -1.52 -7.36
N TRP A 207 13.69 -0.57 -6.56
CA TRP A 207 13.48 0.84 -6.83
C TRP A 207 14.09 1.25 -8.18
N LYS A 208 15.30 0.79 -8.49
CA LYS A 208 15.96 1.05 -9.79
C LYS A 208 15.19 0.44 -10.96
N GLU A 209 14.67 -0.78 -10.82
CA GLU A 209 13.84 -1.42 -11.83
C GLU A 209 12.54 -0.65 -12.08
N MET A 210 11.94 -0.14 -11.00
CA MET A 210 10.65 0.53 -11.06
C MET A 210 10.74 1.97 -11.54
N ASP A 211 11.85 2.66 -11.28
CA ASP A 211 12.15 4.01 -11.78
C ASP A 211 12.55 4.00 -13.27
N SER A 212 11.58 3.64 -14.12
CA SER A 212 11.76 3.54 -15.57
C SER A 212 11.85 4.91 -16.28
N GLY A 213 11.49 6.00 -15.61
CA GLY A 213 11.34 7.33 -16.22
C GLY A 213 10.07 7.51 -17.06
N VAL A 214 9.15 6.53 -17.08
CA VAL A 214 7.88 6.62 -17.81
C VAL A 214 6.79 7.30 -16.97
N LEU A 215 6.73 6.97 -15.68
CA LEU A 215 5.87 7.54 -14.65
C LEU A 215 6.68 7.70 -13.36
N PRO A 216 6.39 8.71 -12.51
CA PRO A 216 6.96 8.80 -11.17
C PRO A 216 6.73 7.54 -10.37
N TYR A 217 7.77 7.04 -9.69
CA TYR A 217 7.68 5.85 -8.84
C TYR A 217 7.88 6.22 -7.37
N ALA A 218 6.87 5.97 -6.54
CA ALA A 218 6.97 6.08 -5.09
C ALA A 218 7.66 4.84 -4.51
N PRO A 219 8.91 4.93 -4.03
CA PRO A 219 9.60 3.78 -3.43
C PRO A 219 8.91 3.36 -2.13
N ILE A 220 8.89 2.05 -1.89
CA ILE A 220 8.39 1.42 -0.67
C ILE A 220 9.57 1.01 0.22
N VAL A 221 9.42 1.16 1.54
CA VAL A 221 10.27 0.52 2.55
C VAL A 221 9.42 -0.41 3.42
N SER A 222 9.98 -1.51 3.91
CA SER A 222 9.30 -2.40 4.86
C SER A 222 10.18 -2.77 6.03
N VAL A 223 9.59 -2.90 7.23
CA VAL A 223 10.29 -3.33 8.46
C VAL A 223 10.56 -4.83 8.53
N GLY A 224 9.89 -5.63 7.69
CA GLY A 224 9.98 -7.09 7.74
C GLY A 224 8.95 -7.79 6.85
N TRP A 225 8.98 -9.11 6.87
CA TRP A 225 7.93 -9.94 6.27
C TRP A 225 7.92 -11.34 6.88
N ASP A 226 6.97 -11.61 7.76
CA ASP A 226 6.71 -12.92 8.33
C ASP A 226 5.20 -13.19 8.39
N THR A 227 4.76 -14.07 7.51
CA THR A 227 3.35 -14.49 7.40
C THR A 227 3.07 -15.80 8.14
N SER A 228 4.01 -16.31 8.96
CA SER A 228 3.86 -17.58 9.68
C SER A 228 2.67 -17.63 10.63
N SER A 229 2.25 -16.48 11.17
CA SER A 229 1.02 -16.34 11.96
C SER A 229 -0.25 -16.74 11.21
N ARG A 230 -0.21 -16.73 9.87
CA ARG A 230 -1.33 -17.08 9.00
C ARG A 230 -1.36 -18.57 8.66
N TRP A 231 -0.36 -19.36 9.02
CA TRP A 231 -0.27 -20.76 8.58
C TRP A 231 -1.25 -21.69 9.31
N ALA A 232 -1.61 -22.80 8.67
CA ALA A 232 -2.30 -23.90 9.35
C ALA A 232 -1.52 -24.40 10.57
N LYS A 233 -2.26 -24.74 11.63
CA LYS A 233 -1.70 -25.40 12.81
C LYS A 233 -1.01 -26.70 12.37
N GLY A 234 0.24 -26.89 12.79
CA GLY A 234 1.04 -28.05 12.40
C GLY A 234 1.65 -27.96 11.00
N CYS A 235 1.69 -26.76 10.39
CA CYS A 235 2.48 -26.53 9.17
C CYS A 235 3.93 -27.02 9.39
N PRO A 236 4.46 -27.88 8.50
CA PRO A 236 5.82 -28.40 8.63
C PRO A 236 6.86 -27.30 8.39
N TRP A 237 8.08 -27.56 8.86
CA TRP A 237 9.24 -26.75 8.50
C TRP A 237 10.24 -27.60 7.69
N PRO A 238 10.65 -27.16 6.48
CA PRO A 238 10.23 -25.94 5.77
C PRO A 238 8.75 -26.01 5.32
N PRO A 239 8.08 -24.85 5.12
CA PRO A 239 6.68 -24.82 4.75
C PRO A 239 6.45 -25.29 3.31
N PRO A 240 5.22 -25.66 2.94
CA PRO A 240 4.89 -26.04 1.57
C PRO A 240 5.25 -24.94 0.56
N ASN A 241 5.91 -25.30 -0.54
CA ASN A 241 6.21 -24.38 -1.64
C ASN A 241 5.02 -24.23 -2.59
N VAL A 242 3.89 -23.77 -2.05
CA VAL A 242 2.60 -23.59 -2.76
C VAL A 242 2.26 -22.12 -3.01
N GLY A 243 3.24 -21.23 -2.81
CA GLY A 243 3.12 -19.78 -2.95
C GLY A 243 2.78 -19.07 -1.64
N TYR A 244 2.38 -17.80 -1.74
CA TYR A 244 1.90 -17.04 -0.60
C TYR A 244 0.75 -17.77 0.12
N PRO A 245 0.70 -17.76 1.47
CA PRO A 245 1.51 -16.95 2.38
C PRO A 245 2.64 -17.74 3.08
N TYR A 246 3.29 -18.70 2.43
CA TYR A 246 4.27 -19.57 3.10
C TYR A 246 5.71 -19.09 3.06
N THR A 247 6.13 -18.42 1.99
CA THR A 247 7.49 -17.90 1.87
C THR A 247 7.46 -16.50 1.27
N PRO A 248 8.47 -15.66 1.57
CA PRO A 248 9.55 -15.87 2.54
C PRO A 248 9.12 -15.69 4.01
N VAL A 249 9.95 -16.16 4.93
CA VAL A 249 10.00 -15.72 6.34
C VAL A 249 11.28 -14.91 6.52
N VAL A 250 11.12 -13.62 6.80
CA VAL A 250 12.24 -12.69 6.95
C VAL A 250 12.65 -12.64 8.42
N VAL A 251 13.94 -12.80 8.68
CA VAL A 251 14.51 -12.83 10.03
C VAL A 251 15.61 -11.78 10.18
N GLY A 252 15.95 -11.44 11.43
CA GLY A 252 17.05 -10.53 11.73
C GLY A 252 16.76 -9.06 11.36
N ASN A 253 15.49 -8.67 11.26
CA ASN A 253 15.11 -7.28 11.11
C ASN A 253 15.36 -6.53 12.43
N THR A 254 16.18 -5.48 12.37
CA THR A 254 16.44 -4.59 13.52
C THR A 254 16.09 -3.15 13.15
N PRO A 255 15.84 -2.27 14.14
CA PRO A 255 15.63 -0.86 13.88
C PRO A 255 16.74 -0.22 13.04
N GLU A 256 18.01 -0.56 13.28
CA GLU A 256 19.16 0.01 12.58
C GLU A 256 19.19 -0.36 11.09
N LEU A 257 18.87 -1.61 10.78
CA LEU A 257 18.78 -2.08 9.40
C LEU A 257 17.61 -1.41 8.68
N PHE A 258 16.45 -1.28 9.34
CA PHE A 258 15.33 -0.54 8.78
C PHE A 258 15.66 0.95 8.57
N GLY A 259 16.37 1.57 9.51
CA GLY A 259 16.90 2.93 9.36
C GLY A 259 17.82 3.06 8.16
N GLU A 260 18.63 2.04 7.88
CA GLU A 260 19.46 2.01 6.67
C GLU A 260 18.61 1.93 5.39
N VAL A 261 17.60 1.06 5.34
CA VAL A 261 16.65 1.01 4.21
C VAL A 261 16.01 2.38 3.99
N CYS A 262 15.57 3.06 5.07
CA CYS A 262 14.98 4.39 4.98
C CYS A 262 15.97 5.43 4.41
N ARG A 263 17.22 5.45 4.87
CA ARG A 263 18.26 6.34 4.33
C ARG A 263 18.55 6.07 2.86
N ARG A 264 18.59 4.79 2.45
CA ARG A 264 18.75 4.41 1.03
C ARG A 264 17.56 4.87 0.19
N ALA A 265 16.33 4.70 0.71
CA ALA A 265 15.11 5.13 0.06
C ALA A 265 15.09 6.65 -0.15
N ARG A 266 15.56 7.43 0.84
CA ARG A 266 15.71 8.88 0.71
C ARG A 266 16.65 9.26 -0.45
N ARG A 267 17.84 8.64 -0.51
CA ARG A 267 18.79 8.86 -1.61
C ARG A 267 18.19 8.50 -2.97
N HIS A 268 17.45 7.40 -3.06
CA HIS A 268 16.77 7.02 -4.30
C HIS A 268 15.67 8.03 -4.68
N PHE A 269 14.86 8.48 -3.71
CA PHE A 269 13.83 9.49 -3.92
C PHE A 269 14.42 10.80 -4.47
N GLU A 270 15.53 11.27 -3.88
CA GLU A 270 16.24 12.47 -4.31
C GLU A 270 16.84 12.32 -5.72
N ALA A 271 17.28 11.11 -6.09
CA ALA A 271 17.90 10.80 -7.39
C ALA A 271 16.92 10.26 -8.45
N SER A 272 15.62 10.21 -8.17
CA SER A 272 14.62 9.61 -9.04
C SER A 272 14.50 10.36 -10.37
N ARG A 273 14.33 9.63 -11.48
CA ARG A 273 14.24 10.22 -12.84
C ARG A 273 13.06 11.17 -12.99
N LEU A 274 11.96 10.84 -12.31
CA LEU A 274 10.75 11.66 -12.21
C LEU A 274 10.40 11.82 -10.74
N ARG A 275 10.03 13.03 -10.32
CA ARG A 275 9.74 13.36 -8.91
C ARG A 275 8.66 12.43 -8.32
N PRO A 276 9.00 11.54 -7.38
CA PRO A 276 8.01 10.66 -6.77
C PRO A 276 6.99 11.43 -5.91
N PRO A 277 5.76 10.93 -5.75
CA PRO A 277 4.77 11.59 -4.91
C PRO A 277 5.08 11.48 -3.41
N ALA A 278 5.72 10.39 -2.99
CA ALA A 278 6.10 10.10 -1.61
C ALA A 278 7.10 8.93 -1.55
N ILE A 279 7.64 8.66 -0.36
CA ILE A 279 8.18 7.36 0.02
C ILE A 279 7.09 6.67 0.85
N LEU A 280 6.71 5.46 0.46
CA LEU A 280 5.70 4.68 1.18
C LEU A 280 6.38 3.77 2.21
N VAL A 281 5.64 3.42 3.26
CA VAL A 281 6.06 2.44 4.26
C VAL A 281 5.02 1.31 4.31
N ASN A 282 5.46 0.08 4.07
CA ASN A 282 4.67 -1.13 4.29
C ASN A 282 5.10 -1.74 5.63
N ALA A 283 4.26 -1.71 6.65
CA ALA A 283 3.00 -0.98 6.78
C ALA A 283 2.86 -0.39 8.18
N TRP A 284 1.83 0.42 8.41
CA TRP A 284 1.56 0.94 9.74
C TRP A 284 1.22 -0.19 10.74
N ASN A 285 0.31 -1.09 10.37
CA ASN A 285 -0.34 -2.04 11.27
C ASN A 285 -0.53 -3.46 10.68
N GLU A 286 0.24 -3.85 9.66
CA GLU A 286 0.10 -5.16 9.01
C GLU A 286 0.77 -6.28 9.86
N TRP A 287 0.15 -6.57 11.01
CA TRP A 287 0.69 -7.50 12.01
C TRP A 287 0.83 -8.92 11.47
N THR A 288 -0.14 -9.37 10.68
CA THR A 288 -0.20 -10.75 10.20
C THR A 288 0.77 -11.03 9.05
N GLU A 289 1.42 -10.00 8.49
CA GLU A 289 2.54 -10.11 7.55
C GLU A 289 3.89 -9.82 8.20
N GLY A 290 3.94 -9.57 9.51
CA GLY A 290 5.19 -9.26 10.20
C GLY A 290 5.84 -7.97 9.70
N SER A 291 5.06 -7.06 9.11
CA SER A 291 5.52 -5.79 8.52
C SER A 291 4.94 -4.56 9.24
N ALA A 292 4.38 -4.71 10.43
CA ALA A 292 3.84 -3.61 11.22
C ALA A 292 4.95 -2.70 11.78
N LEU A 293 4.85 -1.39 11.50
CA LEU A 293 5.71 -0.34 12.05
C LEU A 293 5.28 0.09 13.46
N LEU A 294 4.05 -0.24 13.86
CA LEU A 294 3.54 0.03 15.21
C LEU A 294 4.47 -0.54 16.30
N PRO A 295 4.60 0.14 17.45
CA PRO A 295 5.45 -0.33 18.54
C PRO A 295 5.11 -1.71 19.04
N ASP A 296 6.14 -2.52 19.24
CA ASP A 296 6.04 -3.85 19.83
C ASP A 296 6.59 -3.88 21.28
N ARG A 297 6.71 -5.08 21.84
CA ARG A 297 7.25 -5.26 23.20
C ARG A 297 8.78 -5.22 23.27
N GLU A 298 9.48 -5.53 22.18
CA GLU A 298 10.93 -5.72 22.12
C GLU A 298 11.64 -4.39 21.77
N TYR A 299 11.29 -3.81 20.63
CA TYR A 299 11.88 -2.59 20.08
C TYR A 299 11.11 -1.33 20.44
N LYS A 300 9.90 -1.42 21.02
CA LYS A 300 9.09 -0.24 21.37
C LYS A 300 8.96 0.69 20.16
N THR A 301 9.35 1.95 20.27
CA THR A 301 9.30 2.97 19.22
C THR A 301 10.53 3.03 18.31
N ARG A 302 11.54 2.17 18.50
CA ARG A 302 12.85 2.32 17.86
C ARG A 302 12.80 2.31 16.32
N PHE A 303 11.89 1.53 15.71
CA PHE A 303 11.70 1.57 14.25
C PHE A 303 11.19 2.95 13.77
N LEU A 304 10.27 3.57 14.51
CA LEU A 304 9.78 4.92 14.21
C LEU A 304 10.86 5.99 14.43
N GLU A 305 11.71 5.82 15.45
CA GLU A 305 12.83 6.71 15.73
C GLU A 305 13.87 6.67 14.60
N GLU A 306 14.23 5.48 14.12
CA GLU A 306 15.14 5.31 12.99
C GLU A 306 14.56 5.85 11.67
N LEU A 307 13.25 5.68 11.44
CA LEU A 307 12.55 6.33 10.33
C LEU A 307 12.63 7.86 10.43
N SER A 308 12.33 8.42 11.61
CA SER A 308 12.37 9.87 11.83
C SER A 308 13.78 10.42 11.61
N ARG A 309 14.82 9.74 12.09
CA ARG A 309 16.22 10.11 11.85
C ARG A 309 16.59 10.07 10.38
N ALA A 310 16.16 9.03 9.65
CA ALA A 310 16.49 8.86 8.24
C ALA A 310 15.89 9.97 7.36
N PHE A 311 14.66 10.40 7.64
CA PHE A 311 13.93 11.40 6.87
C PHE A 311 13.95 12.81 7.48
N ALA A 312 14.72 13.02 8.56
CA ALA A 312 14.94 14.36 9.10
C ALA A 312 15.57 15.26 8.02
N PRO A 313 15.21 16.56 7.97
CA PRO A 313 15.88 17.52 7.11
C PRO A 313 17.39 17.49 7.35
N ALA A 314 18.19 17.62 6.29
CA ALA A 314 19.61 17.88 6.46
C ALA A 314 19.78 19.18 7.26
N ARG A 315 20.57 19.11 8.34
CA ARG A 315 20.96 20.29 9.12
C ARG A 315 21.93 21.16 8.31
#